data_AF-E8TPH7-F1
#
_entry.id   AF-E8TPH7-F1
#
_cell.length_a   1.000
_cell.length_b   1.000
_cell.length_c   1.000
_cell.angle_alpha   90.00
_cell.angle_beta   90.00
_cell.angle_gamma   90.00
#
_symmetry.space_group_name_H-M   'P 1'
#
loop_
_entity.id
_entity.type
_entity.pdbx_description
1 polymer ?
#
loop_
_entity_poly.entity_id
_entity_poly.type
_entity_poly.pdbx_seq_one_letter_code
_entity_poly.pdbx_strand_id
1 'polypeptide(L)'
;MNLPTMDRRVAVKKLLDARAGTLVVTGLGSPSYDVHAAGDRSDNYYLWGAMGGAALIGLGLAQAQPEKRVMVITGDGEQLMAFGSLATISVARPKNLDLIILDNQHFGETGMQSSHTGRGIGFDKVAAACGFSETAELRSLEEVDTLCDELRRPAEGPRLFVLKITAENLPRSLPPRDAVEVKNRFRAHLGFATC
;
A
#
# COMPACT_ATOMS: atom_id res chain seq x y z
N MET A 1 11.78 -23.28 -11.39
CA MET A 1 10.38 -23.39 -10.93
C MET A 1 9.87 -21.97 -10.71
N ASN A 2 8.69 -21.61 -11.22
CA ASN A 2 8.09 -20.32 -10.88
C ASN A 2 7.62 -20.40 -9.42
N LEU A 3 8.04 -19.42 -8.61
CA LEU A 3 7.61 -19.32 -7.21
C LEU A 3 6.11 -18.95 -7.17
N PRO A 4 5.36 -19.37 -6.12
CA PRO A 4 3.93 -19.11 -6.01
C PRO A 4 3.60 -17.61 -5.96
N THR A 5 2.42 -17.28 -6.46
CA THR A 5 1.81 -15.94 -6.42
C THR A 5 0.35 -16.06 -5.99
N MET A 6 -0.21 -15.00 -5.39
CA MET A 6 -1.60 -14.98 -4.93
C MET A 6 -2.54 -14.13 -5.81
N ASP A 7 -3.84 -14.35 -5.64
CA ASP A 7 -4.89 -13.47 -6.18
C ASP A 7 -4.84 -12.11 -5.46
N ARG A 8 -4.66 -11.05 -6.24
CA ARG A 8 -4.49 -9.69 -5.73
C ARG A 8 -5.73 -9.15 -5.04
N ARG A 9 -6.93 -9.42 -5.57
CA ARG A 9 -8.19 -8.88 -5.02
C ARG A 9 -8.57 -9.57 -3.72
N VAL A 10 -8.37 -10.88 -3.65
CA VAL A 10 -8.63 -11.63 -2.42
C VAL A 10 -7.67 -11.16 -1.32
N ALA A 11 -6.39 -10.96 -1.64
CA ALA A 11 -5.42 -10.45 -0.68
C ALA A 11 -5.75 -9.03 -0.18
N VAL A 12 -6.06 -8.08 -1.08
CA VAL A 12 -6.48 -6.73 -0.70
C VAL A 12 -7.76 -6.76 0.14
N LYS A 13 -8.75 -7.59 -0.23
CA LYS A 13 -9.99 -7.71 0.53
C LYS A 13 -9.74 -8.20 1.95
N LYS A 14 -8.90 -9.22 2.15
CA LYS A 14 -8.51 -9.72 3.49
C LYS A 14 -7.92 -8.61 4.37
N LEU A 15 -6.97 -7.84 3.82
CA LEU A 15 -6.36 -6.71 4.52
C LEU A 15 -7.40 -5.65 4.93
N LEU A 16 -8.34 -5.33 4.04
CA LEU A 16 -9.36 -4.33 4.30
C LEU A 16 -10.46 -4.80 5.26
N ASP A 17 -10.84 -6.07 5.22
CA ASP A 17 -11.76 -6.66 6.19
C ASP A 17 -11.15 -6.61 7.61
N ALA A 18 -9.84 -6.82 7.74
CA ALA A 18 -9.12 -6.82 9.01
C ALA A 18 -8.67 -5.42 9.52
N ARG A 19 -8.88 -4.35 8.74
CA ARG A 19 -8.21 -3.05 8.95
C ARG A 19 -8.61 -2.31 10.23
N ALA A 20 -9.75 -2.61 10.85
CA ALA A 20 -10.18 -2.08 12.14
C ALA A 20 -9.91 -0.56 12.35
N GLY A 21 -10.45 0.28 11.46
CA GLY A 21 -10.33 1.75 11.55
C GLY A 21 -9.00 2.34 11.05
N THR A 22 -8.07 1.52 10.56
CA THR A 22 -6.86 1.97 9.88
C THR A 22 -7.21 2.81 8.65
N LEU A 23 -6.55 3.96 8.52
CA LEU A 23 -6.63 4.84 7.36
C LEU A 23 -5.90 4.20 6.18
N VAL A 24 -6.47 4.24 4.98
CA VAL A 24 -5.88 3.63 3.79
C VAL A 24 -5.46 4.71 2.80
N VAL A 25 -4.23 4.61 2.29
CA VAL A 25 -3.76 5.41 1.15
C VAL A 25 -3.40 4.45 0.03
N THR A 26 -3.90 4.68 -1.18
CA THR A 26 -3.55 3.82 -2.31
C THR A 26 -2.60 4.51 -3.27
N GLY A 27 -1.71 3.72 -3.86
CA GLY A 27 -1.07 4.07 -5.12
C GLY A 27 -2.09 4.12 -6.26
N LEU A 28 -1.76 4.84 -7.33
CA LEU A 28 -2.62 4.93 -8.51
C LEU A 28 -2.68 3.59 -9.28
N GLY A 29 -3.73 3.42 -10.07
CA GLY A 29 -3.93 2.21 -10.86
C GLY A 29 -4.48 1.04 -10.03
N SER A 30 -3.92 -0.15 -10.23
CA SER A 30 -4.44 -1.40 -9.64
C SER A 30 -4.71 -1.36 -8.12
N PRO A 31 -3.82 -0.83 -7.26
CA PRO A 31 -4.10 -0.70 -5.83
C PRO A 31 -5.38 0.10 -5.54
N SER A 32 -5.57 1.25 -6.20
CA SER A 32 -6.79 2.06 -6.05
C SER A 32 -8.04 1.30 -6.51
N TYR A 33 -7.94 0.54 -7.61
CA TYR A 33 -9.07 -0.25 -8.12
C TYR A 33 -9.48 -1.37 -7.18
N ASP A 34 -8.52 -2.07 -6.59
CA ASP A 34 -8.82 -3.22 -5.73
C ASP A 34 -9.32 -2.80 -4.36
N VAL A 35 -8.79 -1.70 -3.81
CA VAL A 35 -9.33 -1.10 -2.58
C VAL A 35 -10.76 -0.60 -2.80
N HIS A 36 -11.05 0.03 -3.95
CA HIS A 36 -12.42 0.43 -4.30
C HIS A 36 -13.34 -0.78 -4.52
N ALA A 37 -12.86 -1.83 -5.20
CA ALA A 37 -13.62 -3.07 -5.41
C ALA A 37 -13.97 -3.80 -4.09
N ALA A 38 -13.11 -3.69 -3.08
CA ALA A 38 -13.34 -4.23 -1.74
C ALA A 38 -14.29 -3.35 -0.89
N GLY A 39 -14.65 -2.15 -1.36
CA GLY A 39 -15.62 -1.26 -0.73
C GLY A 39 -15.12 0.18 -0.62
N ASP A 40 -15.87 1.11 -1.20
CA ASP A 40 -15.59 2.54 -1.07
C ASP A 40 -15.93 3.06 0.33
N ARG A 41 -14.97 3.75 0.97
CA ARG A 41 -15.13 4.30 2.32
C ARG A 41 -14.36 5.61 2.50
N SER A 42 -14.87 6.53 3.31
CA SER A 42 -14.29 7.88 3.46
C SER A 42 -12.89 7.92 4.10
N ASP A 43 -12.47 6.82 4.73
CA ASP A 43 -11.11 6.54 5.22
C ASP A 43 -10.17 5.88 4.18
N ASN A 44 -10.60 5.78 2.92
CA ASN A 44 -9.74 5.44 1.78
C ASN A 44 -9.34 6.73 1.05
N TYR A 45 -8.04 7.02 0.94
CA TYR A 45 -7.48 8.10 0.15
C TYR A 45 -6.90 7.55 -1.15
N TYR A 46 -7.62 7.77 -2.25
CA TYR A 46 -7.20 7.33 -3.59
C TYR A 46 -6.28 8.36 -4.23
N LEU A 47 -4.98 8.09 -4.28
CA LEU A 47 -4.02 9.00 -4.90
C LEU A 47 -4.09 8.90 -6.43
N TRP A 48 -4.32 10.04 -7.07
CA TRP A 48 -4.30 10.18 -8.53
C TRP A 48 -3.21 11.16 -8.97
N GLY A 49 -2.65 10.94 -10.16
CA GLY A 49 -1.76 11.89 -10.84
C GLY A 49 -0.38 12.09 -10.20
N ALA A 50 -0.02 11.32 -9.17
CA ALA A 50 1.24 11.46 -8.45
C ALA A 50 1.89 10.09 -8.20
N MET A 51 2.40 9.45 -9.27
CA MET A 51 3.12 8.19 -9.14
C MET A 51 4.38 8.37 -8.26
N GLY A 52 4.56 7.47 -7.31
CA GLY A 52 5.59 7.53 -6.27
C GLY A 52 5.14 8.26 -5.00
N GLY A 53 3.94 8.85 -4.99
CA GLY A 53 3.48 9.67 -3.87
C GLY A 53 2.91 8.90 -2.70
N ALA A 54 2.34 7.70 -2.89
CA ALA A 54 1.52 7.04 -1.87
C ALA A 54 2.26 6.78 -0.56
N ALA A 55 3.52 6.32 -0.63
CA ALA A 55 4.35 6.05 0.55
C ALA A 55 4.60 7.31 1.39
N LEU A 56 4.92 8.45 0.75
CA LEU A 56 5.19 9.70 1.45
C LEU A 56 3.91 10.41 1.93
N ILE A 57 2.79 10.25 1.24
CA ILE A 57 1.48 10.68 1.77
C ILE A 57 1.13 9.87 3.01
N GLY A 58 1.36 8.56 2.99
CA GLY A 58 1.20 7.69 4.15
C GLY A 58 2.05 8.15 5.33
N LEU A 59 3.33 8.49 5.09
CA LEU A 59 4.21 9.05 6.11
C LEU A 59 3.68 10.37 6.69
N GLY A 60 3.26 11.30 5.84
CA GLY A 60 2.71 12.58 6.29
C GLY A 60 1.46 12.40 7.15
N LEU A 61 0.56 11.47 6.78
CA LEU A 61 -0.61 11.13 7.58
C LEU A 61 -0.22 10.47 8.91
N ALA A 62 0.73 9.53 8.89
CA ALA A 62 1.20 8.86 10.09
C ALA A 62 1.77 9.84 11.11
N GLN A 63 2.52 10.86 10.64
CA GLN A 63 3.05 11.93 11.49
C GLN A 63 1.97 12.91 11.97
N ALA A 64 1.01 13.26 11.10
CA ALA A 64 -0.07 14.19 11.43
C ALA A 64 -1.16 13.56 12.32
N GLN A 65 -1.28 12.23 12.34
CA GLN A 65 -2.28 11.45 13.07
C GLN A 65 -1.60 10.31 13.86
N PRO A 66 -0.75 10.60 14.86
CA PRO A 66 0.06 9.59 15.55
C PRO A 66 -0.76 8.48 16.24
N GLU A 67 -2.00 8.79 16.64
CA GLU A 67 -2.91 7.84 17.29
C GLU A 67 -3.70 6.96 16.30
N LYS A 68 -3.58 7.20 14.99
CA LYS A 68 -4.28 6.43 13.95
C LYS A 68 -3.27 5.62 13.15
N ARG A 69 -3.58 4.34 12.91
CA ARG A 69 -2.80 3.51 11.98
C ARG A 69 -3.06 3.95 10.54
N VAL A 70 -2.01 3.88 9.73
CA VAL A 70 -2.03 4.19 8.30
C VAL A 70 -1.47 3.01 7.53
N MET A 71 -2.24 2.51 6.56
CA MET A 71 -1.84 1.45 5.65
C MET A 71 -1.76 2.03 4.23
N VAL A 72 -0.57 2.00 3.65
CA VAL A 72 -0.34 2.31 2.25
C VAL A 72 -0.46 1.02 1.46
N ILE A 73 -1.33 0.97 0.46
CA ILE A 73 -1.42 -0.14 -0.49
C ILE A 73 -1.00 0.38 -1.86
N THR A 74 0.17 0.00 -2.34
CA THR A 74 0.76 0.52 -3.58
C THR A 74 1.30 -0.59 -4.48
N GLY A 75 1.64 -0.27 -5.72
CA GLY A 75 2.25 -1.22 -6.66
C GLY A 75 3.78 -1.16 -6.62
N ASP A 76 4.45 -2.23 -7.04
CA ASP A 76 5.91 -2.27 -7.19
C ASP A 76 6.42 -1.17 -8.14
N GLY A 77 5.76 -0.97 -9.29
CA GLY A 77 6.11 0.07 -10.25
C GLY A 77 6.02 1.48 -9.67
N GLU A 78 5.04 1.73 -8.81
CA GLU A 78 4.90 3.01 -8.12
C GLU A 78 5.99 3.21 -7.07
N GLN A 79 6.24 2.20 -6.24
CA GLN A 79 7.28 2.27 -5.22
C GLN A 79 8.68 2.42 -5.84
N LEU A 80 8.93 1.82 -7.01
CA LEU A 80 10.17 1.99 -7.77
C LEU A 80 10.40 3.46 -8.17
N MET A 81 9.36 4.20 -8.51
CA MET A 81 9.48 5.62 -8.86
C MET A 81 9.92 6.49 -7.67
N ALA A 82 9.49 6.13 -6.46
CA ALA A 82 9.89 6.79 -5.23
C ALA A 82 10.79 5.90 -4.36
N PHE A 83 11.78 5.23 -4.96
CA PHE A 83 12.67 4.31 -4.25
C PHE A 83 13.33 4.95 -3.01
N GLY A 84 13.77 6.20 -3.12
CA GLY A 84 14.37 6.96 -2.01
C GLY A 84 13.44 7.25 -0.83
N SER A 85 12.12 7.10 -1.00
CA SER A 85 11.15 7.31 0.09
C SER A 85 11.34 6.32 1.25
N LEU A 86 11.88 5.12 0.99
CA LEU A 86 12.18 4.14 2.04
C LEU A 86 13.22 4.66 3.02
N ALA A 87 14.24 5.38 2.54
CA ALA A 87 15.23 6.02 3.42
C ALA A 87 14.59 7.11 4.28
N THR A 88 13.73 7.95 3.70
CA THR A 88 13.00 8.99 4.42
C THR A 88 12.09 8.40 5.51
N ILE A 89 11.30 7.38 5.16
CA ILE A 89 10.40 6.71 6.11
C ILE A 89 11.19 6.05 7.23
N SER A 90 12.30 5.38 6.90
CA SER A 90 13.15 4.74 7.90
C SER A 90 13.76 5.75 8.88
N VAL A 91 14.17 6.93 8.42
CA VAL A 91 14.70 7.97 9.33
C VAL A 91 13.59 8.57 10.19
N ALA A 92 12.39 8.77 9.63
CA ALA A 92 11.26 9.33 10.37
C ALA A 92 10.67 8.37 11.43
N ARG A 93 10.85 7.04 11.25
CA ARG A 93 10.46 5.97 12.18
C ARG A 93 9.02 6.05 12.73
N PRO A 94 7.97 6.28 11.91
CA PRO A 94 6.60 6.24 12.41
C PRO A 94 6.24 4.83 12.90
N LYS A 95 5.62 4.71 14.07
CA LYS A 95 5.19 3.40 14.65
C LYS A 95 3.83 2.92 14.16
N ASN A 96 3.14 3.76 13.38
CA ASN A 96 1.76 3.59 12.95
C ASN A 96 1.62 3.53 11.42
N LEU A 97 2.70 3.17 10.70
CA LEU A 97 2.73 3.12 9.24
C LEU A 97 3.10 1.74 8.70
N ASP A 98 2.22 1.21 7.86
CA ASP A 98 2.38 -0.07 7.15
C ASP A 98 2.41 0.17 5.64
N LEU A 99 3.45 -0.29 4.95
CA LEU A 99 3.55 -0.27 3.50
C LEU A 99 3.28 -1.67 2.95
N ILE A 100 2.20 -1.82 2.17
CA ILE A 100 1.83 -3.05 1.47
C ILE A 100 2.10 -2.83 -0.02
N ILE A 101 3.08 -3.56 -0.57
CA ILE A 101 3.45 -3.50 -1.97
C ILE A 101 2.86 -4.69 -2.71
N LEU A 102 1.94 -4.42 -3.63
CA LEU A 102 1.40 -5.38 -4.58
C LEU A 102 2.38 -5.54 -5.74
N ASP A 103 3.15 -6.62 -5.73
CA ASP A 103 4.27 -6.83 -6.66
C ASP A 103 3.95 -7.93 -7.67
N ASN A 104 3.49 -7.49 -8.85
CA ASN A 104 3.28 -8.36 -10.01
C ASN A 104 4.50 -8.41 -10.95
N GLN A 105 5.60 -7.72 -10.61
CA GLN A 105 6.83 -7.62 -11.39
C GLN A 105 6.69 -6.95 -12.76
N HIS A 106 5.63 -6.16 -12.98
CA HIS A 106 5.33 -5.56 -14.28
C HIS A 106 4.70 -4.16 -14.15
N PHE A 107 5.03 -3.28 -15.10
CA PHE A 107 4.30 -2.01 -15.26
C PHE A 107 2.96 -2.26 -15.97
N GLY A 108 1.93 -2.64 -15.19
CA GLY A 108 0.65 -3.13 -15.70
C GLY A 108 -0.14 -2.13 -16.56
N GLU A 109 -0.04 -0.83 -16.31
CA GLU A 109 -0.83 0.19 -17.02
C GLU A 109 -0.18 0.68 -18.32
N THR A 110 1.12 0.41 -18.56
CA THR A 110 1.88 0.97 -19.70
C THR A 110 2.24 -0.05 -20.78
N GLY A 111 1.90 -1.34 -20.59
CA GLY A 111 2.18 -2.40 -21.57
C GLY A 111 2.86 -3.65 -21.02
N MET A 112 2.78 -3.91 -19.71
CA MET A 112 3.30 -5.14 -19.09
C MET A 112 4.80 -5.35 -19.27
N GLN A 113 5.58 -4.27 -19.31
CA GLN A 113 7.04 -4.37 -19.29
C GLN A 113 7.49 -4.89 -17.92
N SER A 114 8.45 -5.82 -17.90
CA SER A 114 9.01 -6.32 -16.64
C SER A 114 9.60 -5.18 -15.82
N SER A 115 9.19 -5.10 -14.55
CA SER A 115 9.72 -4.14 -13.59
C SER A 115 11.05 -4.62 -13.01
N HIS A 116 11.67 -3.78 -12.21
CA HIS A 116 12.95 -4.10 -11.57
C HIS A 116 12.81 -5.21 -10.50
N THR A 117 11.60 -5.40 -9.93
CA THR A 117 11.34 -6.48 -8.97
C THR A 117 11.26 -7.86 -9.64
N GLY A 118 10.96 -7.90 -10.95
CA GLY A 118 11.13 -9.08 -11.80
C GLY A 118 12.59 -9.42 -12.10
N ARG A 119 13.52 -8.53 -11.78
CA ARG A 119 14.96 -8.63 -12.10
C ARG A 119 15.86 -8.72 -10.87
N GLY A 120 15.28 -8.96 -9.69
CA GLY A 120 16.01 -9.26 -8.45
C GLY A 120 15.94 -8.19 -7.35
N ILE A 121 15.28 -7.05 -7.58
CA ILE A 121 15.04 -6.06 -6.52
C ILE A 121 13.92 -6.56 -5.59
N GLY A 122 14.26 -6.85 -4.33
CA GLY A 122 13.29 -7.23 -3.29
C GLY A 122 13.07 -6.09 -2.30
N PHE A 123 11.87 -5.51 -2.28
CA PHE A 123 11.56 -4.35 -1.42
C PHE A 123 11.59 -4.67 0.07
N ASP A 124 11.21 -5.87 0.47
CA ASP A 124 11.34 -6.40 1.84
C ASP A 124 12.80 -6.32 2.31
N LYS A 125 13.74 -6.80 1.49
CA LYS A 125 15.18 -6.79 1.79
C LYS A 125 15.76 -5.38 1.84
N VAL A 126 15.35 -4.53 0.90
CA VAL A 126 15.77 -3.12 0.87
C VAL A 126 15.28 -2.39 2.11
N ALA A 127 14.01 -2.57 2.47
CA ALA A 127 13.41 -1.94 3.64
C ALA A 127 14.08 -2.42 4.95
N ALA A 128 14.38 -3.71 5.06
CA ALA A 128 15.14 -4.26 6.19
C ALA A 128 16.51 -3.58 6.32
N ALA A 129 17.25 -3.46 5.21
CA ALA A 129 18.54 -2.78 5.18
C ALA A 129 18.44 -1.27 5.49
N CYS A 130 17.33 -0.63 5.13
CA CYS A 130 17.08 0.76 5.48
C CYS A 130 16.77 0.96 6.97
N GLY A 131 16.26 -0.05 7.68
CA GLY A 131 15.92 0.03 9.12
C GLY A 131 14.42 -0.01 9.44
N PHE A 132 13.58 -0.55 8.56
CA PHE A 132 12.19 -0.87 8.88
C PHE A 132 12.14 -1.92 10.00
N SER A 133 11.15 -1.82 10.89
CA SER A 133 11.10 -2.67 12.09
C SER A 133 10.66 -4.10 11.77
N GLU A 134 9.78 -4.27 10.79
CA GLU A 134 9.30 -5.57 10.33
C GLU A 134 9.17 -5.53 8.80
N THR A 135 9.65 -6.59 8.14
CA THR A 135 9.56 -6.73 6.69
C THR A 135 9.37 -8.17 6.27
N ALA A 136 8.55 -8.43 5.25
CA ALA A 136 8.46 -9.77 4.66
C ALA A 136 7.98 -9.74 3.19
N GLU A 137 8.36 -10.76 2.44
CA GLU A 137 7.76 -11.12 1.14
C GLU A 137 6.77 -12.29 1.37
N LEU A 138 5.52 -12.11 0.96
CA LEU A 138 4.43 -13.07 1.08
C LEU A 138 4.04 -13.61 -0.29
N ARG A 139 3.71 -14.90 -0.37
CA ARG A 139 3.42 -15.60 -1.63
C ARG A 139 2.12 -16.41 -1.62
N SER A 140 1.42 -16.45 -0.50
CA SER A 140 0.16 -17.17 -0.30
C SER A 140 -0.88 -16.34 0.44
N LEU A 141 -2.15 -16.73 0.36
CA LEU A 141 -3.24 -16.04 1.05
C LEU A 141 -3.24 -16.36 2.56
N GLU A 142 -2.71 -17.51 2.94
CA GLU A 142 -2.53 -17.95 4.32
C GLU A 142 -1.50 -17.07 5.05
N GLU A 143 -0.44 -16.65 4.35
CA GLU A 143 0.49 -15.65 4.87
C GLU A 143 -0.19 -14.28 5.04
N VAL A 144 -1.13 -13.91 4.16
CA VAL A 144 -1.91 -12.67 4.31
C VAL A 144 -2.84 -12.75 5.52
N ASP A 145 -3.43 -13.91 5.81
CA ASP A 145 -4.21 -14.10 7.03
C ASP A 145 -3.35 -13.91 8.28
N THR A 146 -2.14 -14.46 8.27
CA THR A 146 -1.17 -14.26 9.37
C THR A 146 -0.80 -12.79 9.51
N LEU A 147 -0.50 -12.12 8.39
CA LEU A 147 -0.21 -10.69 8.37
C LEU A 147 -1.37 -9.85 8.95
N CYS A 148 -2.63 -10.21 8.67
CA CYS A 148 -3.78 -9.49 9.23
C CYS A 148 -3.80 -9.51 10.76
N ASP A 149 -3.35 -10.59 11.39
CA ASP A 149 -3.20 -10.67 12.85
C ASP A 149 -1.98 -9.87 13.32
N GLU A 150 -0.87 -9.94 12.59
CA GLU A 150 0.35 -9.21 12.90
C GLU A 150 0.15 -7.68 12.89
N LEU A 151 -0.59 -7.17 11.90
CA LEU A 151 -0.84 -5.74 11.73
C LEU A 151 -1.62 -5.13 12.91
N ARG A 152 -2.35 -5.94 13.69
CA ARG A 152 -3.06 -5.52 14.91
C ARG A 152 -2.14 -5.25 16.10
N ARG A 153 -0.93 -5.79 16.08
CA ARG A 153 0.04 -5.59 17.16
C ARG A 153 0.71 -4.22 17.01
N PRO A 154 1.06 -3.56 18.13
CA PRO A 154 1.89 -2.36 18.11
C PRO A 154 3.22 -2.63 17.41
N ALA A 155 3.72 -1.66 16.65
CA ALA A 155 5.02 -1.73 15.98
C ALA A 155 6.03 -0.77 16.62
N GLU A 156 7.32 -1.10 16.50
CA GLU A 156 8.42 -0.25 17.00
C GLU A 156 8.98 0.71 15.93
N GLY A 157 8.40 0.68 14.73
CA GLY A 157 8.76 1.50 13.58
C GLY A 157 7.87 1.19 12.38
N PRO A 158 8.23 1.70 11.19
CA PRO A 158 7.47 1.44 9.98
C PRO A 158 7.68 -0.01 9.54
N ARG A 159 6.61 -0.61 9.00
CA ARG A 159 6.63 -1.99 8.50
C ARG A 159 6.42 -2.01 6.99
N LEU A 160 7.02 -2.97 6.29
CA LEU A 160 6.86 -3.13 4.85
C LEU A 160 6.68 -4.59 4.45
N PHE A 161 5.57 -4.87 3.76
CA PHE A 161 5.22 -6.21 3.32
C PHE A 161 5.02 -6.22 1.80
N VAL A 162 5.64 -7.18 1.13
CA VAL A 162 5.54 -7.36 -0.32
C VAL A 162 4.64 -8.56 -0.60
N LEU A 163 3.50 -8.34 -1.25
CA LEU A 163 2.61 -9.40 -1.68
C LEU A 163 2.91 -9.74 -3.14
N LYS A 164 3.44 -10.96 -3.37
CA LYS A 164 3.69 -11.48 -4.71
C LYS A 164 2.37 -11.95 -5.32
N ILE A 165 1.94 -11.22 -6.33
CA ILE A 165 0.62 -11.35 -6.94
C ILE A 165 0.71 -11.78 -8.39
N THR A 166 -0.34 -12.43 -8.88
CA THR A 166 -0.43 -12.80 -10.29
C THR A 166 -0.50 -11.56 -11.17
N ALA A 167 0.25 -11.57 -12.27
CA ALA A 167 0.22 -10.53 -13.29
C ALA A 167 -1.01 -10.72 -14.18
N GLU A 168 -2.13 -10.07 -13.83
CA GLU A 168 -3.39 -10.15 -14.55
C GLU A 168 -4.10 -8.80 -14.66
N ASN A 169 -4.98 -8.69 -15.65
CA ASN A 169 -5.80 -7.52 -15.89
C ASN A 169 -7.24 -7.77 -15.45
N LEU A 170 -7.59 -7.31 -14.25
CA LEU A 170 -8.92 -7.47 -13.67
C LEU A 170 -9.85 -6.31 -14.05
N PRO A 171 -11.19 -6.53 -14.12
CA PRO A 171 -12.15 -5.47 -14.45
C PRO A 171 -12.05 -4.28 -13.50
N ARG A 172 -11.75 -3.08 -13.99
CA ARG A 172 -11.48 -1.90 -13.15
C ARG A 172 -12.72 -1.48 -12.34
N SER A 173 -12.52 -1.26 -11.05
CA SER A 173 -13.49 -0.58 -10.17
C SER A 173 -12.95 0.83 -9.90
N LEU A 174 -13.58 1.87 -10.44
CA LEU A 174 -13.00 3.22 -10.45
C LEU A 174 -13.52 4.05 -9.27
N PRO A 175 -12.68 4.46 -8.30
CA PRO A 175 -13.08 5.44 -7.30
C PRO A 175 -13.16 6.85 -7.91
N PRO A 176 -13.71 7.84 -7.17
CA PRO A 176 -13.67 9.23 -7.59
C PRO A 176 -12.26 9.67 -7.99
N ARG A 177 -12.16 10.35 -9.14
CA ARG A 177 -10.89 10.88 -9.68
C ARG A 177 -10.68 12.35 -9.35
N ASP A 178 -11.69 13.01 -8.80
CA ASP A 178 -11.57 14.38 -8.34
C ASP A 178 -10.74 14.43 -7.06
N ALA A 179 -9.55 15.02 -7.14
CA ALA A 179 -8.63 15.13 -6.02
C ALA A 179 -9.19 16.01 -4.89
N VAL A 180 -10.02 17.02 -5.20
CA VAL A 180 -10.68 17.87 -4.20
C VAL A 180 -11.71 17.05 -3.44
N GLU A 181 -12.52 16.25 -4.14
CA GLU A 181 -13.50 15.35 -3.53
C GLU A 181 -12.80 14.35 -2.59
N VAL A 182 -11.79 13.62 -3.09
CA VAL A 182 -11.03 12.61 -2.31
C VAL A 182 -10.37 13.22 -1.08
N LYS A 183 -9.74 14.38 -1.22
CA LYS A 183 -9.17 15.14 -0.10
C LYS A 183 -10.24 15.52 0.92
N ASN A 184 -11.35 16.09 0.47
CA ASN A 184 -12.38 16.63 1.36
C ASN A 184 -13.14 15.54 2.12
N ARG A 185 -13.50 14.43 1.48
CA ARG A 185 -14.14 13.30 2.19
C ARG A 185 -13.23 12.71 3.26
N PHE A 186 -11.93 12.61 2.99
CA PHE A 186 -10.96 12.08 3.94
C PHE A 186 -10.73 13.05 5.10
N ARG A 187 -10.65 14.35 4.83
CA ARG A 187 -10.62 15.40 5.87
C ARG A 187 -11.86 15.35 6.76
N ALA A 188 -13.05 15.26 6.15
CA ALA A 188 -14.30 15.16 6.89
C ALA A 188 -14.36 13.89 7.75
N HIS A 189 -13.86 12.75 7.25
CA HIS A 189 -13.71 11.51 8.03
C HIS A 189 -12.83 11.72 9.28
N LEU A 190 -11.77 12.52 9.15
CA LEU A 190 -10.89 12.89 10.27
C LEU A 190 -11.46 13.98 11.19
N GLY A 191 -12.65 14.52 10.90
CA GLY A 191 -13.29 15.59 11.68
C GLY A 191 -12.79 17.00 11.35
N PHE A 192 -12.09 17.18 10.22
CA PHE A 192 -11.62 18.48 9.76
C PHE A 192 -12.61 19.14 8.79
N ALA A 193 -12.62 20.47 8.76
CA ALA A 193 -13.38 21.23 7.75
C ALA A 193 -12.88 20.95 6.33
N THR A 194 -13.81 20.84 5.38
CA THR A 194 -13.52 20.73 3.94
C THR A 194 -13.09 22.07 3.36
N CYS A 195 -12.24 22.05 2.33
CA CYS A 195 -11.74 23.25 1.67
C CYS A 195 -11.71 23.14 0.15
#